data_AF-A0A7W1PGH0-F1
#
_entry.id   AF-A0A7W1PGH0-F1
#
_cell.length_a   1.000
_cell.length_b   1.000
_cell.length_c   1.000
_cell.angle_alpha   90.00
_cell.angle_beta   90.00
_cell.angle_gamma   90.00
#
_symmetry.space_group_name_H-M   'P 1'
#
loop_
_entity.id
_entity.type
_entity.pdbx_description
1 polymer ?
#
loop_
_entity_poly.entity_id
_entity_poly.type
_entity_poly.pdbx_seq_one_letter_code
_entity_poly.pdbx_strand_id
1 'polypeptide(L)'
;MPDHTVDSILDTLATQRQRATYAAVAGVVNTAPRTLMQGRPRDPHHSWIVSKRTGQPTGYPDDQVAAELTERPEILGSREELLTWLSQVQ
;
A
#
# COMPACT_ATOMS: atom_id res chain seq x y z
N MET A 1 4.15 7.79 -18.60
CA MET A 1 3.47 6.72 -17.84
C MET A 1 4.16 6.63 -16.50
N PRO A 2 3.46 6.51 -15.36
CA PRO A 2 4.16 6.20 -14.11
C PRO A 2 4.88 4.86 -14.27
N ASP A 3 6.15 4.79 -13.89
CA ASP A 3 6.98 3.57 -14.01
C ASP A 3 6.49 2.44 -13.08
N HIS A 4 5.58 2.75 -12.16
CA HIS A 4 4.91 1.81 -11.27
C HIS A 4 3.39 1.87 -11.43
N THR A 5 2.76 0.69 -11.44
CA THR A 5 1.30 0.53 -11.36
C THR A 5 0.87 0.24 -9.93
N VAL A 6 -0.41 0.42 -9.60
CA VAL A 6 -0.94 0.09 -8.27
C VAL A 6 -0.74 -1.40 -7.97
N ASP A 7 -0.99 -2.26 -8.96
CA ASP A 7 -0.80 -3.71 -8.84
C ASP A 7 0.66 -4.07 -8.53
N SER A 8 1.62 -3.55 -9.30
CA SER A 8 3.04 -3.82 -9.03
C SER A 8 3.51 -3.32 -7.65
N ILE A 9 2.94 -2.19 -7.18
CA ILE A 9 3.26 -1.67 -5.84
C ILE A 9 2.67 -2.60 -4.78
N LEU A 10 1.42 -3.02 -4.92
CA LEU A 10 0.77 -3.96 -4.01
C LEU A 10 1.52 -5.30 -3.93
N ASP A 11 1.89 -5.87 -5.08
CA ASP A 11 2.66 -7.13 -5.15
C ASP A 11 3.97 -7.00 -4.36
N THR A 12 4.67 -5.87 -4.54
CA THR A 12 5.95 -5.61 -3.87
C THR A 12 5.76 -5.39 -2.37
N LEU A 13 4.76 -4.60 -1.97
CA LEU A 13 4.41 -4.36 -0.57
C LEU A 13 4.03 -5.66 0.15
N ALA A 14 3.22 -6.51 -0.50
CA ALA A 14 2.81 -7.80 0.04
C ALA A 14 3.99 -8.76 0.19
N THR A 15 4.83 -8.86 -0.83
CA THR A 15 6.01 -9.73 -0.83
C THR A 15 7.02 -9.33 0.25
N GLN A 16 7.26 -8.03 0.40
CA GLN A 16 8.22 -7.49 1.38
C GLN A 16 7.60 -7.23 2.75
N ARG A 17 6.29 -7.50 2.92
CA ARG A 17 5.51 -7.24 4.14
C ARG A 17 5.62 -5.80 4.62
N GLN A 18 5.63 -4.86 3.68
CA GLN A 18 5.80 -3.45 3.94
C GLN A 18 4.47 -2.71 3.78
N ARG A 19 4.18 -1.79 4.69
CA ARG A 19 2.99 -0.95 4.61
C ARG A 19 3.30 0.38 3.95
N ALA A 20 2.34 0.87 3.18
CA ALA A 20 2.37 2.21 2.62
C ALA A 20 1.02 2.90 2.80
N THR A 21 1.02 4.23 2.88
CA THR A 21 -0.23 4.99 2.99
C THR A 21 -0.92 5.18 1.64
N TYR A 22 -2.25 5.35 1.65
CA TYR A 22 -3.01 5.72 0.45
C TYR A 22 -2.42 6.94 -0.27
N ALA A 23 -1.94 7.94 0.49
CA ALA A 23 -1.34 9.14 -0.08
C ALA A 23 0.00 8.86 -0.76
N ALA A 24 0.86 8.03 -0.16
CA ALA A 24 2.14 7.63 -0.74
C ALA A 24 1.94 6.93 -2.10
N VAL A 25 1.08 5.91 -2.13
CA VAL A 25 0.82 5.14 -3.36
C VAL A 25 0.17 6.02 -4.43
N ALA A 26 -0.85 6.81 -4.05
CA ALA A 26 -1.52 7.75 -4.95
C ALA A 26 -0.55 8.76 -5.59
N GLY A 27 0.43 9.25 -4.83
CA GLY A 27 1.47 10.15 -5.33
C GLY A 27 2.42 9.49 -6.33
N VAL A 28 2.70 8.19 -6.19
CA VAL A 28 3.54 7.44 -7.14
C VAL A 28 2.81 7.21 -8.46
N VAL A 29 1.55 6.76 -8.40
CA VAL A 29 0.76 6.43 -9.60
C VAL A 29 0.01 7.63 -10.20
N ASN A 30 0.23 8.84 -9.64
CA ASN A 30 -0.42 10.09 -10.03
C ASN A 30 -1.96 9.98 -10.15
N THR A 31 -2.59 9.32 -9.19
CA THR A 31 -4.04 9.07 -9.14
C THR A 31 -4.64 9.63 -7.86
N ALA A 32 -5.93 9.97 -7.84
CA ALA A 32 -6.60 10.40 -6.63
C ALA A 32 -6.65 9.27 -5.57
N PRO A 33 -6.31 9.52 -4.29
CA PRO A 33 -6.32 8.49 -3.24
C PRO A 33 -7.65 7.75 -3.09
N ARG A 34 -8.78 8.44 -3.33
CA ARG A 34 -10.13 7.90 -3.17
C ARG A 34 -10.49 6.84 -4.23
N THR A 35 -9.88 6.91 -5.41
CA THR A 35 -10.15 5.99 -6.53
C THR A 35 -9.11 4.88 -6.62
N LEU A 36 -8.02 4.98 -5.86
CA LEU A 36 -6.87 4.07 -5.90
C LEU A 36 -7.26 2.59 -5.73
N MET A 37 -8.19 2.32 -4.81
CA MET A 37 -8.69 0.98 -4.51
C MET A 37 -10.10 0.71 -5.04
N GLN A 38 -10.65 1.62 -5.86
CA GLN A 38 -12.01 1.47 -6.36
C GLN A 38 -12.08 0.30 -7.36
N GLY A 39 -13.03 -0.62 -7.14
CA GLY A 39 -13.20 -1.81 -7.98
C GLY A 39 -12.21 -2.95 -7.70
N ARG A 40 -11.29 -2.78 -6.74
CA ARG A 40 -10.38 -3.85 -6.32
C ARG A 40 -11.04 -4.76 -5.28
N PRO A 41 -10.74 -6.07 -5.29
CA PRO A 41 -11.21 -6.97 -4.25
C PRO A 41 -10.63 -6.56 -2.89
N ARG A 42 -11.35 -6.90 -1.83
CA ARG A 42 -10.87 -6.78 -0.46
C ARG A 42 -10.36 -8.15 -0.03
N ASP A 43 -9.06 -8.31 -0.09
CA ASP A 43 -8.36 -9.52 0.30
C ASP A 43 -7.05 -9.15 1.00
N PRO A 44 -6.37 -10.12 1.64
CA PRO A 44 -5.11 -9.87 2.33
C PRO A 44 -4.04 -9.19 1.46
N HIS A 45 -4.01 -9.48 0.15
CA HIS A 45 -3.06 -8.90 -0.78
C HIS A 45 -3.28 -7.40 -1.01
N HIS A 46 -4.53 -6.94 -0.99
CA HIS A 46 -4.88 -5.52 -1.14
C HIS A 46 -4.85 -4.73 0.19
N SER A 47 -4.62 -5.40 1.31
CA SER A 47 -4.67 -4.83 2.65
C SER A 47 -3.40 -4.05 3.09
N TRP A 48 -2.35 -4.05 2.26
CA TRP A 48 -1.06 -3.39 2.56
C TRP A 48 -1.06 -1.87 2.41
N ILE A 49 -2.11 -1.30 1.82
CA ILE A 49 -2.32 0.14 1.75
C ILE A 49 -3.19 0.58 2.92
N VAL A 50 -2.61 1.40 3.79
CA VAL A 50 -3.19 1.71 5.10
C VAL A 50 -3.47 3.20 5.28
N SER A 51 -4.34 3.51 6.23
CA SER A 51 -4.54 4.88 6.71
C SER A 51 -3.33 5.33 7.53
N LYS A 52 -2.83 6.54 7.24
CA LYS A 52 -1.76 7.17 8.05
C LYS A 52 -2.14 7.31 9.52
N ARG A 53 -3.43 7.47 9.83
CA ARG A 53 -3.92 7.70 11.20
C ARG A 53 -3.96 6.42 12.03
N THR A 54 -4.39 5.30 11.44
CA THR A 54 -4.65 4.05 12.17
C THR A 54 -3.61 2.97 11.90
N GLY A 55 -2.81 3.09 10.83
CA GLY A 55 -1.91 2.03 10.38
C GLY A 55 -2.64 0.78 9.86
N GLN A 56 -3.95 0.90 9.60
CA GLN A 56 -4.83 -0.17 9.15
C GLN A 56 -5.46 0.15 7.78
N PRO A 57 -5.75 -0.86 6.95
CA PRO A 57 -6.50 -0.69 5.71
C PRO A 57 -7.93 -0.23 6.01
N THR A 58 -8.51 0.56 5.11
CA THR A 58 -9.84 1.15 5.33
C THR A 58 -10.94 0.28 4.75
N GLY A 59 -11.91 -0.15 5.58
CA GLY A 59 -13.08 -0.90 5.14
C GLY A 59 -12.84 -2.40 4.91
N TYR A 60 -11.74 -2.93 5.44
CA TYR A 60 -11.43 -4.36 5.46
C TYR A 60 -11.89 -4.96 6.79
N PRO A 61 -12.58 -6.10 6.77
CA PRO A 61 -12.77 -6.93 7.96
C PRO A 61 -11.45 -7.64 8.33
N ASP A 62 -11.31 -8.04 9.59
CA ASP A 62 -10.06 -8.60 10.14
C ASP A 62 -9.59 -9.88 9.42
N ASP A 63 -10.52 -10.67 8.87
CA ASP A 63 -10.24 -11.90 8.11
C ASP A 63 -9.77 -11.64 6.66
N GLN A 64 -9.86 -10.39 6.19
CA GLN A 64 -9.36 -9.94 4.89
C GLN A 64 -8.12 -9.05 5.01
N VAL A 65 -7.58 -8.91 6.22
CA VAL A 65 -6.32 -8.24 6.47
C VAL A 65 -5.20 -9.29 6.49
N ALA A 66 -4.04 -8.96 5.89
CA ALA A 66 -2.88 -9.82 5.99
C ALA A 66 -2.49 -10.04 7.47
N ALA A 67 -2.29 -11.29 7.88
CA ALA A 67 -1.93 -11.62 9.25
C ALA A 67 -0.60 -10.95 9.65
N GLU A 68 0.29 -10.78 8.68
CA GLU A 68 1.60 -10.18 8.82
C GLU A 68 1.60 -8.65 8.75
N LEU A 69 0.43 -8.01 8.56
CA LEU A 69 0.32 -6.57 8.32
C LEU A 69 1.04 -5.74 9.38
N THR A 70 0.98 -6.18 10.64
CA THR A 70 1.56 -5.46 11.79
C THR A 70 2.96 -5.94 12.18
N GLU A 71 3.56 -6.92 11.48
CA GLU A 71 4.90 -7.42 11.80
C GLU A 71 5.97 -6.33 11.72
N ARG A 72 5.89 -5.46 10.70
CA ARG A 72 6.81 -4.34 10.52
C ARG A 72 6.15 -3.04 11.00
N PRO A 73 6.69 -2.33 12.01
CA PRO A 73 6.08 -1.09 12.52
C PRO A 73 6.16 0.08 11.53
N GLU A 74 7.09 0.04 10.58
CA GLU A 74 7.34 1.11 9.62
C GLU A 74 6.20 1.22 8.59
N ILE A 75 5.80 2.45 8.29
CA ILE A 75 4.77 2.77 7.28
C ILE A 75 5.30 3.87 6.38
N LEU A 76 5.35 3.60 5.08
CA LEU A 76 5.77 4.57 4.06
C LEU A 76 4.68 5.64 3.89
N GLY A 77 4.96 6.85 4.33
CA GLY A 77 3.97 7.92 4.51
C GLY A 77 3.90 8.92 3.35
N SER A 78 4.93 8.97 2.52
CA SER A 78 5.08 9.92 1.41
C SER A 78 5.44 9.22 0.10
N ARG A 79 5.26 9.94 -1.01
CA ARG A 79 5.62 9.48 -2.35
C ARG A 79 7.13 9.22 -2.44
N GLU A 80 7.93 10.13 -1.87
CA GLU A 80 9.38 10.09 -1.92
C GLU A 80 9.94 8.91 -1.12
N GLU A 81 9.38 8.63 0.07
CA GLU A 81 9.72 7.44 0.86
C GLU A 81 9.39 6.15 0.09
N LEU A 82 8.21 6.07 -0.51
CA LEU A 82 7.80 4.90 -1.27
C LEU A 82 8.69 4.66 -2.50
N LEU A 83 9.03 5.71 -3.27
CA LEU A 83 9.93 5.58 -4.42
C LEU A 83 11.34 5.15 -4.01
N THR A 84 11.87 5.76 -2.95
CA THR A 84 13.19 5.42 -2.41
C THR A 84 13.22 3.95 -2.01
N TRP A 85 12.21 3.50 -1.27
CA TRP A 85 12.08 2.12 -0.85
C TRP A 85 11.92 1.17 -2.05
N LEU A 86 11.05 1.47 -3.02
CA LEU A 86 10.84 0.64 -4.21
C LEU A 86 12.13 0.42 -5.00
N SER A 87 13.00 1.43 -5.08
CA SER A 87 14.32 1.29 -5.75
C SER A 87 15.33 0.40 -5.01
N GLN A 88 15.07 0.06 -3.74
CA GLN A 88 15.94 -0.77 -2.92
C GLN A 88 15.51 -2.25 -2.89
N VAL A 89 14.25 -2.55 -3.21
CA VAL A 89 13.63 -3.87 -2.99
C VAL A 89 13.21 -4.60 -4.27
N GLN A 90 13.64 -4.11 -5.45
CA GLN A 90 13.38 -4.77 -6.74
C GLN A 90 14.04 -6.16 -6.85
#